data_AF-A0A7D5XI87-F1
#
_entry.id   AF-A0A7D5XI87-F1
#
_cell.length_a   1.000
_cell.length_b   1.000
_cell.length_c   1.000
_cell.angle_alpha   90.00
_cell.angle_beta   90.00
_cell.angle_gamma   90.00
#
_symmetry.space_group_name_H-M   'P 1'
#
loop_
_entity.id
_entity.type
_entity.pdbx_description
1 polymer ?
#
loop_
_entity_poly.entity_id
_entity_poly.type
_entity_poly.pdbx_seq_one_letter_code
_entity_poly.pdbx_strand_id
1 'polypeptide(L)'
;MKKLLILVLLLACLTGIVYADISPFPVMLFAGVAFLVVLLLAFVGTVAVELVTSLLYLHFRKLSKWILLSAILSNIISVPLFWIFVVIVSWYVDYWIPVAVGEIMVFAFEATVIFLLNRKRMKLNDAVAMSLINNLASFLVGLGFFLLFRTAL
;
A
#
# COMPACT_ATOMS: atom_id res chain seq x y z
N MET A 1 14.40 -24.28 -10.08
CA MET A 1 13.47 -23.14 -9.91
C MET A 1 14.17 -21.79 -9.69
N LYS A 2 15.12 -21.64 -8.74
CA LYS A 2 15.85 -20.36 -8.54
C LYS A 2 16.60 -19.83 -9.78
N LYS A 3 17.19 -20.72 -10.60
CA LYS A 3 17.90 -20.35 -11.84
C LYS A 3 16.96 -19.84 -12.96
N LEU A 4 15.71 -20.30 -12.97
CA LEU A 4 14.70 -19.86 -13.94
C LEU A 4 14.17 -18.46 -13.59
N LEU A 5 14.02 -18.16 -12.30
CA LEU A 5 13.62 -16.83 -11.81
C LEU A 5 14.70 -15.77 -12.12
N ILE A 6 15.98 -16.12 -11.96
CA ILE A 6 17.09 -15.23 -12.32
C ILE A 6 17.15 -15.02 -13.85
N LEU A 7 16.88 -16.06 -14.64
CA LEU A 7 16.83 -15.96 -16.10
C LEU A 7 15.66 -15.08 -16.57
N VAL A 8 14.50 -15.17 -15.93
CA VAL A 8 13.31 -14.34 -16.23
C VAL A 8 13.51 -12.90 -15.78
N LEU A 9 14.16 -12.65 -14.63
CA LEU A 9 14.54 -11.30 -14.19
C LEU A 9 15.60 -10.68 -15.11
N LEU A 10 16.58 -11.47 -15.57
CA LEU A 10 17.55 -11.04 -16.59
C LEU A 10 16.84 -10.76 -17.92
N LEU A 11 15.90 -11.59 -18.34
CA LEU A 11 15.09 -11.36 -19.54
C LEU A 11 14.17 -10.15 -19.40
N ALA A 12 13.58 -9.87 -18.24
CA ALA A 12 12.76 -8.69 -17.99
C ALA A 12 13.59 -7.39 -17.95
N CYS A 13 14.79 -7.44 -17.40
CA CYS A 13 15.76 -6.35 -17.49
C CYS A 13 16.26 -6.17 -18.93
N LEU A 14 16.53 -7.25 -19.66
CA LEU A 14 16.97 -7.21 -21.05
C LEU A 14 15.86 -6.80 -22.02
N THR A 15 14.60 -7.19 -21.81
CA THR A 15 13.47 -6.72 -22.62
C THR A 15 13.11 -5.28 -22.30
N GLY A 16 13.30 -4.81 -21.07
CA GLY A 16 13.28 -3.39 -20.73
C GLY A 16 14.40 -2.58 -21.43
N ILE A 17 15.57 -3.18 -21.61
CA ILE A 17 16.69 -2.60 -22.38
C ILE A 17 16.45 -2.68 -23.90
N VAL A 18 15.81 -3.73 -24.41
CA VAL A 18 15.50 -3.89 -25.85
C VAL A 18 14.30 -3.02 -26.26
N TYR A 19 13.34 -2.74 -25.37
CA TYR A 19 12.32 -1.71 -25.59
C TYR A 19 12.86 -0.27 -25.45
N ALA A 20 14.00 -0.10 -24.76
CA ALA A 20 14.74 1.15 -24.71
C ALA A 20 15.38 1.53 -26.06
N ASP A 21 15.55 0.56 -26.95
CA ASP A 21 16.26 0.73 -28.22
C ASP A 21 15.34 1.22 -29.36
N ILE A 22 14.01 1.21 -29.16
CA ILE A 22 13.04 1.56 -30.21
C ILE A 22 12.11 2.71 -29.79
N SER A 23 11.92 2.92 -28.49
CA SER A 23 11.23 4.11 -27.97
C SER A 23 12.27 5.19 -27.65
N PRO A 24 12.03 6.47 -28.00
CA PRO A 24 12.98 7.51 -27.63
C PRO A 24 13.09 7.52 -26.11
N PHE A 25 14.28 7.26 -25.59
CA PHE A 25 14.69 7.32 -24.18
C PHE A 25 13.89 8.29 -23.27
N PRO A 26 13.53 9.54 -23.71
CA PRO A 26 12.64 10.41 -22.94
C PRO A 26 11.26 9.84 -22.59
N VAL A 27 10.64 9.00 -23.42
CA VAL A 27 9.27 8.48 -23.21
C VAL A 27 9.21 7.48 -22.06
N MET A 28 10.16 6.55 -21.98
CA MET A 28 10.22 5.60 -20.87
C MET A 28 10.58 6.28 -19.54
N LEU A 29 11.50 7.25 -19.58
CA LEU A 29 11.84 8.05 -18.39
C LEU A 29 10.62 8.81 -17.88
N PHE A 30 9.85 9.43 -18.78
CA PHE A 30 8.64 10.15 -18.44
C PHE A 30 7.57 9.23 -17.83
N ALA A 31 7.35 8.05 -18.40
CA ALA A 31 6.41 7.06 -17.88
C ALA A 31 6.81 6.57 -16.47
N GLY A 32 8.11 6.31 -16.25
CA GLY A 32 8.62 5.92 -14.94
C GLY A 32 8.45 7.01 -13.87
N VAL A 33 8.75 8.27 -14.20
CA VAL A 33 8.55 9.40 -13.30
C VAL A 33 7.07 9.61 -12.98
N ALA A 34 6.20 9.57 -14.00
CA ALA A 34 4.75 9.69 -13.80
C ALA A 34 4.22 8.59 -12.87
N PHE A 35 4.65 7.35 -13.05
CA PHE A 35 4.29 6.24 -12.18
C PHE A 35 4.73 6.45 -10.73
N LEU A 36 5.98 6.88 -10.51
CA LEU A 36 6.49 7.18 -9.17
C LEU A 36 5.72 8.32 -8.50
N VAL A 37 5.34 9.35 -9.25
CA VAL A 37 4.51 10.46 -8.74
C VAL A 37 3.13 9.95 -8.31
N VAL A 38 2.49 9.10 -9.12
CA VAL A 38 1.19 8.51 -8.78
C VAL A 38 1.29 7.64 -7.53
N LEU A 39 2.31 6.78 -7.42
CA LEU A 39 2.54 5.97 -6.22
C LEU A 39 2.78 6.83 -4.98
N LEU A 40 3.57 7.91 -5.11
CA LEU A 40 3.83 8.83 -4.01
C LEU A 40 2.54 9.54 -3.56
N LEU A 41 1.73 10.02 -4.50
CA LEU A 41 0.45 10.66 -4.20
C LEU A 41 -0.52 9.69 -3.54
N ALA A 42 -0.61 8.44 -4.04
CA ALA A 42 -1.42 7.39 -3.43
C ALA A 42 -0.95 7.10 -2.00
N PHE A 43 0.36 6.94 -1.78
CA PHE A 43 0.93 6.72 -0.46
C PHE A 43 0.62 7.87 0.51
N VAL A 44 0.87 9.12 0.10
CA VAL A 44 0.59 10.30 0.93
C VAL A 44 -0.91 10.40 1.23
N GLY A 45 -1.77 10.13 0.25
CA GLY A 45 -3.22 10.11 0.42
C GLY A 45 -3.67 9.07 1.43
N THR A 46 -3.19 7.83 1.29
CA THR A 46 -3.46 6.72 2.23
C THR A 46 -3.04 7.10 3.64
N VAL A 47 -1.78 7.50 3.83
CA VAL A 47 -1.26 7.87 5.15
C VAL A 47 -2.05 9.03 5.77
N ALA A 48 -2.43 10.03 4.97
CA ALA A 48 -3.22 11.15 5.46
C ALA A 48 -4.61 10.73 5.94
N VAL A 49 -5.33 9.93 5.15
CA VAL A 49 -6.66 9.40 5.51
C VAL A 49 -6.56 8.58 6.78
N GLU A 50 -5.59 7.67 6.84
CA GLU A 50 -5.41 6.78 7.98
C GLU A 50 -4.98 7.49 9.26
N LEU A 51 -4.19 8.57 9.14
CA LEU A 51 -3.85 9.42 10.28
C LEU A 51 -5.07 10.16 10.83
N VAL A 52 -5.95 10.66 9.96
CA VAL A 52 -7.17 11.34 10.38
C VAL A 52 -8.11 10.36 11.08
N THR A 53 -8.35 9.17 10.51
CA THR A 53 -9.19 8.15 11.14
C THR A 53 -8.61 7.63 12.44
N SER A 54 -7.29 7.42 12.48
CA SER A 54 -6.55 7.08 13.69
C SER A 54 -6.74 8.12 14.79
N LEU A 55 -6.59 9.40 14.47
CA LEU A 55 -6.72 10.49 15.42
C LEU A 55 -8.15 10.56 15.97
N LEU A 56 -9.16 10.43 15.11
CA LEU A 56 -10.57 10.39 15.52
C LEU A 56 -10.85 9.19 16.42
N TYR A 57 -10.38 8.00 16.05
CA TYR A 57 -10.54 6.79 16.84
C TYR A 57 -9.93 6.95 18.24
N LEU A 58 -8.67 7.40 18.32
CA LEU A 58 -7.98 7.63 19.59
C LEU A 58 -8.68 8.70 20.43
N HIS A 59 -9.22 9.74 19.81
CA HIS A 59 -10.00 10.79 20.48
C HIS A 59 -11.26 10.23 21.13
N PHE A 60 -12.10 9.51 20.38
CA PHE A 60 -13.35 8.95 20.89
C PHE A 60 -13.12 7.86 21.95
N ARG A 61 -12.04 7.08 21.82
CA ARG A 61 -11.65 6.04 22.79
C ARG A 61 -10.84 6.57 23.97
N LYS A 62 -10.51 7.88 23.99
CA LYS A 62 -9.67 8.54 25.00
C LYS A 62 -8.31 7.84 25.20
N LEU A 63 -7.72 7.37 24.10
CA LEU A 63 -6.43 6.69 24.09
C LEU A 63 -5.28 7.68 23.85
N SER A 64 -4.06 7.23 24.14
CA SER A 64 -2.85 8.04 24.01
C SER A 64 -2.52 8.36 22.56
N LYS A 65 -2.29 9.65 22.23
CA LYS A 65 -1.88 10.09 20.89
C LYS A 65 -0.54 9.52 20.43
N TRP A 66 0.29 9.00 21.34
CA TRP A 66 1.54 8.32 20.99
C TRP A 66 1.32 7.07 20.11
N ILE A 67 0.12 6.49 20.14
CA ILE A 67 -0.27 5.36 19.28
C ILE A 67 -0.26 5.76 17.79
N LEU A 68 -0.38 7.06 17.46
CA LEU A 68 -0.27 7.55 16.08
C LEU A 68 1.10 7.24 15.48
N LEU A 69 2.18 7.26 16.27
CA LEU A 69 3.51 6.98 15.76
C LEU A 69 3.63 5.53 15.27
N SER A 70 3.02 4.57 15.97
CA SER A 70 2.99 3.18 15.51
C SER A 70 2.12 2.99 14.27
N ALA A 71 1.03 3.75 14.12
CA ALA A 71 0.21 3.70 12.91
C ALA A 71 0.98 4.23 11.70
N ILE A 72 1.71 5.35 11.86
CA ILE A 72 2.61 5.87 10.81
C ILE A 72 3.67 4.83 10.44
N LEU A 73 4.35 4.26 11.43
CA LEU A 73 5.40 3.28 11.19
C LEU A 73 4.88 2.01 10.52
N SER A 74 3.70 1.53 10.92
CA SER A 74 3.10 0.37 10.28
C SER A 74 2.75 0.65 8.82
N ASN A 75 2.14 1.80 8.52
CA ASN A 75 1.81 2.23 7.15
C ASN A 75 3.03 2.43 6.24
N ILE A 76 4.10 3.06 6.75
CA ILE A 76 5.35 3.26 5.99
C ILE A 76 5.91 1.92 5.51
N ILE A 77 5.69 0.84 6.25
CA ILE A 77 6.18 -0.50 5.92
C ILE A 77 5.14 -1.27 5.10
N SER A 78 3.89 -1.28 5.55
CA SER A 78 2.82 -2.11 4.99
C SER A 78 2.44 -1.69 3.57
N VAL A 79 2.30 -0.39 3.30
CA VAL A 79 1.80 0.12 2.02
C VAL A 79 2.77 -0.17 0.86
N PRO A 80 4.09 0.08 0.98
CA PRO A 80 5.02 -0.32 -0.07
C PRO A 80 5.06 -1.84 -0.29
N LEU A 81 5.01 -2.63 0.79
CA LEU A 81 4.99 -4.09 0.70
C LEU A 81 3.71 -4.60 0.01
N PHE A 82 2.57 -3.98 0.28
CA PHE A 82 1.31 -4.25 -0.39
C PHE A 82 1.42 -4.03 -1.90
N TRP A 83 1.90 -2.88 -2.34
CA TRP A 83 2.03 -2.60 -3.77
C TRP A 83 3.04 -3.50 -4.47
N ILE A 84 4.17 -3.80 -3.83
CA ILE A 84 5.13 -4.78 -4.34
C ILE A 84 4.47 -6.16 -4.50
N PHE A 85 3.71 -6.59 -3.48
CA PHE A 85 2.96 -7.85 -3.52
C PHE A 85 1.94 -7.88 -4.65
N VAL A 86 1.10 -6.85 -4.77
CA VAL A 86 0.09 -6.74 -5.84
C VAL A 86 0.75 -6.78 -7.22
N VAL A 87 1.80 -5.97 -7.45
CA VAL A 87 2.50 -5.94 -8.74
C VAL A 87 3.06 -7.32 -9.11
N ILE A 88 3.74 -8.00 -8.19
CA ILE A 88 4.37 -9.29 -8.48
C ILE A 88 3.32 -10.39 -8.70
N VAL A 89 2.28 -10.43 -7.89
CA VAL A 89 1.31 -11.54 -7.90
C VAL A 89 0.27 -11.36 -9.01
N SER A 90 -0.11 -10.13 -9.36
CA SER A 90 -1.02 -9.86 -10.49
C SER A 90 -0.47 -10.30 -11.86
N TRP A 91 0.80 -10.72 -11.94
CA TRP A 91 1.34 -11.35 -13.15
C TRP A 91 0.84 -12.79 -13.34
N TYR A 92 0.36 -13.42 -12.28
CA TYR A 92 -0.02 -14.84 -12.27
C TYR A 92 -1.50 -15.08 -11.99
N VAL A 93 -2.19 -14.11 -11.39
CA VAL A 93 -3.60 -14.21 -10.99
C VAL A 93 -4.35 -12.91 -11.27
N ASP A 94 -5.67 -12.99 -11.39
CA ASP A 94 -6.53 -11.83 -11.59
C ASP A 94 -6.29 -10.75 -10.54
N TYR A 95 -6.17 -9.50 -11.00
CA TYR A 95 -5.78 -8.33 -10.20
C TYR A 95 -6.50 -8.19 -8.85
N TRP A 96 -7.79 -8.52 -8.79
CA TRP A 96 -8.60 -8.37 -7.58
C TRP A 96 -8.22 -9.35 -6.46
N ILE A 97 -7.66 -10.52 -6.80
CA ILE A 97 -7.26 -11.54 -5.82
C ILE A 97 -6.09 -11.05 -4.95
N PRO A 98 -4.93 -10.63 -5.50
CA PRO A 98 -3.83 -10.12 -4.69
C PRO A 98 -4.17 -8.81 -3.99
N VAL A 99 -5.06 -7.97 -4.54
CA VAL A 99 -5.56 -6.81 -3.80
C VAL A 99 -6.28 -7.26 -2.53
N ALA A 100 -7.27 -8.16 -2.63
CA ALA A 100 -8.02 -8.63 -1.46
C ALA A 100 -7.13 -9.34 -0.42
N VAL A 101 -6.22 -10.20 -0.87
CA VAL A 101 -5.27 -10.89 0.03
C VAL A 101 -4.31 -9.90 0.68
N GLY A 102 -3.79 -8.96 -0.11
CA GLY A 102 -2.86 -7.93 0.36
C GLY A 102 -3.50 -7.05 1.44
N GLU A 103 -4.74 -6.61 1.26
CA GLU A 103 -5.50 -5.82 2.24
C GLU A 103 -5.64 -6.57 3.58
N ILE A 104 -5.98 -7.87 3.53
CA ILE A 104 -6.07 -8.70 4.74
C ILE A 104 -4.70 -8.80 5.44
N MET A 105 -3.62 -8.97 4.67
CA MET A 105 -2.26 -9.05 5.20
C MET A 105 -1.81 -7.73 5.84
N VAL A 106 -2.08 -6.60 5.18
CA VAL A 106 -1.80 -5.25 5.69
C VAL A 106 -2.55 -5.02 6.98
N PHE A 107 -3.87 -5.21 6.97
CA PHE A 107 -4.72 -5.08 8.16
C PHE A 107 -4.18 -5.87 9.36
N ALA A 108 -3.82 -7.15 9.15
CA ALA A 108 -3.31 -8.02 10.21
C ALA A 108 -1.92 -7.56 10.70
N PHE A 109 -1.04 -7.16 9.78
CA PHE A 109 0.28 -6.63 10.09
C PHE A 109 0.18 -5.36 10.93
N GLU A 110 -0.64 -4.40 10.51
CA GLU A 110 -0.81 -3.12 11.18
C GLU A 110 -1.41 -3.27 12.56
N ALA A 111 -2.48 -4.08 12.70
CA ALA A 111 -3.08 -4.38 13.99
C ALA A 111 -2.04 -4.97 14.95
N THR A 112 -1.19 -5.87 14.45
CA THR A 112 -0.13 -6.51 15.23
C THR A 112 0.95 -5.51 15.64
N VAL A 113 1.46 -4.70 14.72
CA VAL A 113 2.50 -3.70 14.99
C VAL A 113 2.01 -2.64 15.99
N ILE A 114 0.81 -2.10 15.76
CA ILE A 114 0.17 -1.12 16.65
C ILE A 114 0.03 -1.70 18.06
N PHE A 115 -0.47 -2.94 18.17
CA PHE A 115 -0.63 -3.61 19.46
C PHE A 115 0.72 -3.85 20.15
N LEU A 116 1.70 -4.44 19.46
CA LEU A 116 3.00 -4.80 20.06
C LEU A 116 3.74 -3.56 20.58
N LEU A 117 3.74 -2.47 19.82
CA LEU A 117 4.39 -1.21 20.20
C LEU A 117 3.63 -0.46 21.32
N ASN A 118 2.35 -0.76 21.53
CA ASN A 118 1.50 -0.06 22.51
C ASN A 118 0.79 -0.98 23.51
N ARG A 119 1.31 -2.19 23.76
CA ARG A 119 0.68 -3.21 24.64
C ARG A 119 0.31 -2.72 26.04
N LYS A 120 0.98 -1.68 26.56
CA LYS A 120 0.70 -1.07 27.87
C LYS A 120 -0.43 -0.03 27.83
N ARG A 121 -0.77 0.47 26.64
CA ARG A 121 -1.67 1.62 26.42
C ARG A 121 -2.92 1.25 25.59
N MET A 122 -2.92 0.11 24.92
CA MET A 122 -3.95 -0.30 23.99
C MET A 122 -4.19 -1.81 24.07
N LYS A 123 -5.46 -2.22 24.11
CA LYS A 123 -5.84 -3.64 24.04
C LYS A 123 -5.79 -4.11 22.59
N LEU A 124 -5.60 -5.41 22.36
CA LEU A 124 -5.60 -5.99 21.02
C LEU A 124 -6.87 -5.65 20.23
N ASN A 125 -8.04 -5.74 20.87
CA ASN A 125 -9.32 -5.40 20.22
C ASN A 125 -9.36 -3.94 19.73
N ASP A 126 -8.78 -3.00 20.48
CA ASP A 126 -8.72 -1.60 20.06
C ASP A 126 -7.74 -1.41 18.89
N ALA A 127 -6.61 -2.13 18.87
CA ALA A 127 -5.65 -2.09 17.78
C ALA A 127 -6.23 -2.69 16.48
N VAL A 128 -6.94 -3.81 16.60
CA VAL A 128 -7.66 -4.47 15.50
C VAL A 128 -8.75 -3.55 14.96
N ALA A 129 -9.57 -2.95 15.82
CA ALA A 129 -10.63 -2.03 15.39
C ALA A 129 -10.06 -0.79 14.71
N MET A 130 -8.97 -0.22 15.24
CA MET A 130 -8.30 0.93 14.64
C MET A 130 -7.73 0.59 13.26
N SER A 131 -7.03 -0.54 13.13
CA SER A 131 -6.49 -1.02 11.84
C SER A 131 -7.60 -1.25 10.80
N LEU A 132 -8.73 -1.85 11.22
CA LEU A 132 -9.87 -2.08 10.35
C LEU A 132 -10.48 -0.78 9.84
N ILE A 133 -10.68 0.20 10.73
CA ILE A 133 -11.25 1.51 10.37
C ILE A 133 -10.32 2.26 9.42
N ASN A 134 -9.01 2.21 9.67
CA ASN A 134 -8.00 2.85 8.81
C ASN A 134 -8.01 2.24 7.40
N ASN A 135 -7.84 0.91 7.29
CA ASN A 135 -7.82 0.21 6.01
C ASN A 135 -9.14 0.38 5.25
N LEU A 136 -10.29 0.29 5.94
CA LEU A 136 -11.59 0.51 5.29
C LEU A 136 -11.71 1.94 4.76
N ALA A 137 -11.27 2.95 5.53
CA ALA A 137 -11.34 4.33 5.09
C ALA A 137 -10.41 4.61 3.90
N SER A 138 -9.16 4.14 3.94
CA SER A 138 -8.21 4.32 2.83
C SER A 138 -8.66 3.55 1.59
N PHE A 139 -9.18 2.33 1.74
CA PHE A 139 -9.79 1.56 0.65
C PHE A 139 -10.97 2.29 0.01
N LEU A 140 -11.91 2.82 0.81
CA LEU A 140 -13.07 3.55 0.28
C LEU A 140 -12.68 4.84 -0.44
N VAL A 141 -11.68 5.57 0.08
CA VAL A 141 -11.14 6.77 -0.60
C VAL A 141 -10.47 6.38 -1.91
N GLY A 142 -9.64 5.33 -1.91
CA GLY A 142 -9.00 4.79 -3.11
C GLY A 142 -10.02 4.36 -4.17
N LEU A 143 -11.07 3.65 -3.75
CA LEU A 143 -12.18 3.25 -4.62
C LEU A 143 -12.92 4.48 -5.19
N GLY A 144 -13.17 5.50 -4.38
CA GLY A 144 -13.76 6.76 -4.81
C GLY A 144 -12.93 7.44 -5.91
N PHE A 145 -11.61 7.55 -5.72
CA PHE A 145 -10.71 8.05 -6.75
C PHE A 145 -10.76 7.19 -8.02
N PHE A 146 -10.70 5.87 -7.89
CA PHE A 146 -10.79 4.95 -9.03
C PHE A 146 -12.07 5.17 -9.85
N LEU A 147 -13.23 5.31 -9.20
CA LEU A 147 -14.51 5.54 -9.86
C LEU A 147 -14.57 6.93 -10.54
N LEU A 148 -14.04 7.97 -9.89
CA LEU A 148 -13.97 9.32 -10.46
C LEU A 148 -13.10 9.36 -11.73
N PHE A 149 -11.93 8.72 -11.71
CA PHE A 149 -11.06 8.68 -12.90
C PHE A 149 -11.61 7.78 -14.00
N ARG A 150 -12.29 6.69 -13.65
CA ARG A 150 -12.91 5.80 -14.65
C ARG A 150 -14.03 6.47 -15.43
N THR A 151 -14.77 7.40 -14.82
CA THR A 151 -15.91 8.07 -15.46
C THR A 151 -15.51 9.32 -16.26
N ALA A 152 -14.28 9.80 -16.08
CA ALA A 152 -13.71 10.94 -16.81
C ALA A 152 -13.02 10.55 -18.13
N LEU A 153 -12.88 9.24 -18.41
CA LEU A 153 -12.34 8.64 -19.63
C LEU A 153 -13.45 7.98 -20.45
#